data_AF-A0A3C0GT12-F1
#
_entry.id   AF-A0A3C0GT12-F1
#
_cell.length_a   1.000
_cell.length_b   1.000
_cell.length_c   1.000
_cell.angle_alpha   90.00
_cell.angle_beta   90.00
_cell.angle_gamma   90.00
#
_symmetry.space_group_name_H-M   'P 1'
#
loop_
_entity.id
_entity.type
_entity.pdbx_description
1 polymer ?
#
loop_
_entity_poly.entity_id
_entity_poly.type
_entity_poly.pdbx_seq_one_letter_code
_entity_poly.pdbx_strand_id
1 'polypeptide(L)'
;NNWLQGKVAALAADAREQAREEGRQEVIVKNHGFFDFGTKEPIKSTLTGAFRGFGKGQRYVFANAQEWEQIDDAQVGGVRRQSPEVSIAPGLGGVWYMQVQGVNTRAKVRRVK
;
A
#
# COMPACT_ATOMS: atom_id res chain seq x y z
N ASN A 1 49.07 -18.89 -24.85
CA ASN A 1 47.61 -19.11 -24.66
C ASN A 1 47.02 -18.22 -23.57
N ASN A 2 47.06 -16.88 -23.74
CA ASN A 2 46.60 -15.92 -22.71
C ASN A 2 45.40 -15.06 -23.14
N TRP A 3 44.75 -15.38 -24.27
CA TRP A 3 43.65 -14.58 -24.81
C TRP A 3 42.26 -15.06 -24.35
N LEU A 4 42.18 -16.24 -23.73
CA LEU A 4 40.92 -16.83 -23.26
C LEU A 4 40.48 -16.34 -21.86
N GLN A 5 41.35 -15.67 -21.09
CA GLN A 5 40.99 -15.17 -19.75
C GLN A 5 40.30 -13.80 -19.76
N GLY A 6 40.47 -12.99 -20.81
CA GLY A 6 39.82 -11.67 -20.91
C GLY A 6 38.31 -11.72 -21.15
N LYS A 7 37.80 -12.76 -21.82
CA LYS A 7 36.35 -12.89 -22.11
C LYS A 7 35.52 -13.32 -20.91
N VAL A 8 36.10 -14.06 -19.97
CA VAL A 8 35.36 -14.57 -18.79
C VAL A 8 35.17 -13.47 -17.73
N ALA A 9 36.10 -12.52 -17.63
CA ALA A 9 35.96 -11.36 -16.75
C ALA A 9 34.89 -10.36 -17.24
N ALA A 10 34.73 -10.20 -18.56
CA ALA A 10 33.72 -9.31 -19.13
C ALA A 10 32.29 -9.83 -18.93
N LEU A 11 32.08 -11.15 -18.99
CA LEU A 11 30.77 -11.77 -18.74
C LEU A 11 30.36 -11.74 -17.26
N ALA A 12 31.33 -11.71 -16.33
CA ALA A 12 31.05 -11.59 -14.89
C ALA A 12 30.74 -10.14 -14.44
N ALA A 13 31.10 -9.14 -15.25
CA ALA A 13 30.73 -7.74 -15.00
C ALA A 13 29.29 -7.46 -15.43
N ASP A 14 28.86 -8.00 -16.57
CA ASP A 14 27.49 -7.84 -17.10
C ASP A 14 26.43 -8.44 -16.17
N ALA A 15 26.73 -9.60 -15.55
CA ALA A 15 25.85 -10.23 -14.57
C ALA A 15 25.71 -9.44 -13.24
N ARG A 16 26.67 -8.56 -12.91
CA ARG A 16 26.57 -7.67 -11.73
C ARG A 16 25.84 -6.37 -12.02
N GLU A 17 25.77 -5.95 -13.29
CA GLU A 17 25.00 -4.77 -13.69
C GLU A 17 23.50 -5.08 -13.84
N GLN A 18 23.12 -6.28 -14.28
CA GLN A 18 21.71 -6.69 -14.38
C GLN A 18 21.01 -6.77 -13.00
N ALA A 19 21.73 -7.18 -11.95
CA ALA A 19 21.21 -7.19 -10.58
C ALA A 19 20.99 -5.77 -10.00
N ARG A 20 21.53 -4.71 -10.63
CA ARG A 20 21.36 -3.32 -10.18
C ARG A 20 20.15 -2.63 -10.81
N GLU A 21 19.58 -3.23 -11.85
CA GLU A 21 18.41 -2.69 -12.58
C GLU A 21 17.08 -3.27 -12.13
N GLU A 22 17.05 -4.50 -11.62
CA GLU A 22 15.84 -5.10 -11.04
C GLU A 22 15.46 -4.54 -9.65
N GLY A 23 16.34 -3.74 -9.04
CA GLY A 23 16.03 -2.97 -7.83
C GLY A 23 15.18 -1.71 -8.07
N ARG A 24 14.83 -1.39 -9.33
CA ARG A 24 14.09 -0.16 -9.68
C ARG A 24 12.56 -0.27 -9.54
N GLN A 25 12.01 -1.40 -9.11
CA GLN A 25 10.55 -1.57 -8.98
C GLN A 25 10.04 -2.05 -7.61
N GLU A 26 10.87 -2.05 -6.57
CA GLU A 26 10.39 -2.46 -5.23
C GLU A 26 10.87 -1.52 -4.10
N VAL A 27 10.98 -0.23 -4.37
CA VAL A 27 11.18 0.78 -3.30
C VAL A 27 10.38 2.04 -3.60
N ILE A 28 9.08 1.88 -3.87
CA ILE A 28 8.14 2.99 -3.71
C ILE A 28 7.64 2.91 -2.26
N VAL A 29 8.27 3.73 -1.41
CA VAL A 29 7.90 4.08 -0.03
C VAL A 29 8.31 3.10 1.08
N LYS A 30 9.63 2.84 1.20
CA LYS A 30 10.30 2.58 2.50
C LYS A 30 10.91 3.84 3.14
N ASN A 31 10.64 5.02 2.58
CA ASN A 31 10.98 6.30 3.20
C ASN A 31 9.77 6.83 3.99
N HIS A 32 9.45 6.18 5.11
CA HIS A 32 8.91 6.96 6.24
C HIS A 32 10.09 7.76 6.79
N GLY A 33 10.38 8.87 6.12
CA GLY A 33 11.36 9.85 6.55
C GLY A 33 11.00 10.32 7.96
N PHE A 34 12.03 10.36 8.79
CA PHE A 34 12.10 10.77 10.20
C PHE A 34 11.57 12.19 10.52
N PHE A 35 10.83 12.85 9.61
CA PHE A 35 10.45 14.27 9.68
C PHE A 35 9.00 14.60 9.24
N ASP A 36 8.12 13.63 9.00
CA ASP A 36 6.73 13.96 8.64
C ASP A 36 5.81 14.09 9.87
N PHE A 37 6.00 15.19 10.60
CA PHE A 37 5.05 15.64 11.61
C PHE A 37 4.14 16.70 11.00
N GLY A 38 3.37 16.36 9.96
CA GLY A 38 2.33 17.28 9.50
C GLY A 38 1.72 17.11 8.11
N THR A 39 2.16 16.18 7.25
CA THR A 39 1.53 16.07 5.93
C THR A 39 0.29 15.20 6.01
N LYS A 40 -0.79 15.76 5.46
CA LYS A 40 -2.09 15.11 5.22
C LYS A 40 -2.01 14.04 4.13
N GLU A 41 -0.90 13.30 4.04
CA GLU A 41 -0.69 12.39 2.94
C GLU A 41 -1.59 11.15 3.09
N PRO A 42 -2.38 10.80 2.06
CA PRO A 42 -3.28 9.66 2.13
C PRO A 42 -2.46 8.36 2.18
N ILE A 43 -2.72 7.53 3.18
CA ILE A 43 -2.13 6.20 3.33
C ILE A 43 -2.76 5.30 2.29
N LYS A 44 -1.98 4.89 1.28
CA LYS A 44 -2.40 3.91 0.27
C LYS A 44 -2.00 2.51 0.72
N SER A 45 -2.93 1.57 0.66
CA SER A 45 -2.69 0.16 1.01
C SER A 45 -3.67 -0.75 0.27
N THR A 46 -3.62 -2.04 0.58
CA THR A 46 -4.51 -3.06 0.02
C THR A 46 -5.21 -3.77 1.15
N LEU A 47 -6.51 -4.05 1.01
CA LEU A 47 -7.23 -4.86 1.99
C LEU A 47 -6.76 -6.31 1.94
N THR A 48 -6.66 -6.93 3.11
CA THR A 48 -6.41 -8.37 3.22
C THR A 48 -7.73 -9.10 3.17
N GLY A 49 -7.94 -9.89 2.11
CA GLY A 49 -9.13 -10.72 1.96
C GLY A 49 -10.25 -10.07 1.14
N ALA A 50 -11.46 -10.59 1.30
CA ALA A 50 -12.62 -10.15 0.53
C ALA A 50 -13.28 -8.92 1.18
N PHE A 51 -13.31 -7.80 0.46
CA PHE A 51 -14.16 -6.66 0.80
C PHE A 51 -15.60 -6.94 0.33
N ARG A 52 -16.55 -6.85 1.26
CA ARG A 52 -17.98 -7.10 1.02
C ARG A 52 -18.85 -5.85 1.14
N GLY A 53 -18.24 -4.72 1.47
CA GLY A 53 -18.96 -3.48 1.74
C GLY A 53 -18.48 -2.72 2.96
N PHE A 54 -19.09 -1.54 3.12
CA PHE A 54 -18.97 -0.69 4.30
C PHE A 54 -20.10 -1.01 5.28
N GLY A 55 -19.78 -0.97 6.57
CA GLY A 55 -20.73 -1.18 7.64
C GLY A 55 -20.14 -0.76 8.99
N LYS A 56 -20.95 -0.12 9.82
CA LYS A 56 -20.53 0.35 11.14
C LYS A 56 -19.99 -0.81 11.99
N GLY A 57 -18.83 -0.60 12.61
CA GLY A 57 -18.14 -1.62 13.41
C GLY A 57 -17.41 -2.69 12.59
N GLN A 58 -17.40 -2.61 11.25
CA GLN A 58 -16.56 -3.48 10.43
C GLN A 58 -15.08 -3.13 10.63
N ARG A 59 -14.24 -4.16 10.70
CA ARG A 59 -12.80 -4.04 10.80
C ARG A 59 -12.15 -4.43 9.47
N TYR A 60 -11.17 -3.64 9.10
CA TYR A 60 -10.47 -3.73 7.84
C TYR A 60 -8.99 -3.91 8.12
N VAL A 61 -8.49 -5.09 7.77
CA VAL A 61 -7.08 -5.43 7.93
C VAL A 61 -6.37 -5.14 6.61
N PHE A 62 -5.30 -4.37 6.69
CA PHE A 62 -4.54 -3.92 5.54
C PHE A 62 -3.30 -4.80 5.36
N ALA A 63 -2.75 -4.81 4.14
CA ALA A 63 -1.56 -5.61 3.80
C ALA A 63 -0.32 -5.21 4.62
N ASN A 64 -0.28 -3.98 5.13
CA ASN A 64 0.76 -3.49 6.04
C ASN A 64 0.51 -3.85 7.52
N ALA A 65 -0.36 -4.84 7.78
CA ALA A 65 -0.76 -5.30 9.11
C ALA A 65 -1.45 -4.24 10.01
N GLN A 66 -1.88 -3.11 9.44
CA GLN A 66 -2.71 -2.14 10.15
C GLN A 66 -4.16 -2.62 10.20
N GLU A 67 -4.86 -2.26 11.28
CA GLU A 67 -6.30 -2.53 11.42
C GLU A 67 -7.06 -1.23 11.65
N TRP A 68 -8.10 -1.02 10.83
CA TRP A 68 -8.97 0.14 10.88
C TRP A 68 -10.41 -0.31 11.09
N GLU A 69 -11.15 0.40 11.94
CA GLU A 69 -12.56 0.12 12.22
C GLU A 69 -13.42 1.27 11.74
N GLN A 70 -14.51 0.95 11.04
CA GLN A 70 -15.50 1.93 10.63
C GLN A 70 -16.36 2.37 11.82
N ILE A 71 -16.49 3.69 11.98
CA ILE A 71 -17.20 4.31 13.10
C ILE A 71 -18.49 5.02 12.69
N ASP A 72 -18.65 5.35 11.42
CA ASP A 72 -19.87 5.96 10.90
C ASP A 72 -20.83 4.93 10.31
N ASP A 73 -22.00 5.43 9.92
CA ASP A 73 -23.11 4.63 9.39
C ASP A 73 -23.06 4.50 7.85
N ALA A 74 -21.98 4.90 7.16
CA ALA A 74 -21.87 4.69 5.73
C ALA A 74 -22.01 3.22 5.37
N GLN A 75 -22.92 2.91 4.45
CA GLN A 75 -23.12 1.57 3.97
C GLN A 75 -22.88 1.53 2.47
N VAL A 76 -22.21 0.47 2.03
CA VAL A 76 -22.21 0.09 0.62
C VAL A 76 -22.37 -1.41 0.54
N GLY A 77 -23.48 -1.85 -0.05
CA GLY A 77 -23.77 -3.26 -0.30
C GLY A 77 -23.47 -3.62 -1.75
N GLY A 78 -23.50 -4.93 -2.06
CA GLY A 78 -23.37 -5.43 -3.44
C GLY A 78 -21.98 -5.32 -4.06
N VAL A 79 -20.99 -4.80 -3.31
CA VAL A 79 -19.60 -4.74 -3.76
C VAL A 79 -18.85 -5.94 -3.18
N ARG A 80 -18.42 -6.85 -4.04
CA ARG A 80 -17.52 -7.95 -3.66
C ARG A 80 -16.21 -7.82 -4.44
N ARG A 81 -15.12 -7.54 -3.72
CA ARG A 81 -13.78 -7.42 -4.30
C ARG A 81 -12.81 -8.23 -3.49
N GLN A 82 -11.88 -8.91 -4.15
CA GLN A 82 -10.80 -9.62 -3.50
C GLN A 82 -9.60 -8.68 -3.43
N SER A 83 -9.09 -8.43 -2.22
CA SER A 83 -7.92 -7.61 -1.96
C SER A 83 -7.90 -6.26 -2.71
N PRO A 84 -8.97 -5.42 -2.63
CA PRO A 84 -8.98 -4.15 -3.34
C PRO A 84 -7.96 -3.16 -2.75
N GLU A 85 -7.47 -2.27 -3.60
CA GLU A 85 -6.71 -1.09 -3.19
C GLU A 85 -7.59 -0.13 -2.40
N VAL A 86 -7.04 0.41 -1.32
CA VAL A 86 -7.69 1.34 -0.41
C VAL A 86 -6.80 2.52 -0.09
N SER A 87 -7.42 3.66 0.16
CA SER A 87 -6.74 4.89 0.55
C SER A 87 -7.39 5.46 1.80
N ILE A 88 -6.59 5.75 2.81
CA ILE A 88 -7.00 6.36 4.08
C ILE A 88 -6.49 7.79 4.09
N ALA A 89 -7.38 8.76 4.10
CA ALA A 89 -7.02 10.18 4.09
C ALA A 89 -7.54 10.87 5.35
N PRO A 90 -6.75 11.77 5.97
CA PRO A 90 -7.25 12.61 7.05
C PRO A 90 -8.24 13.65 6.50
N GLY A 91 -9.36 13.81 7.18
CA GLY A 91 -10.37 14.83 6.94
C GLY A 91 -10.27 16.00 7.92
N LEU A 92 -11.29 16.87 7.91
CA LEU A 92 -11.39 17.98 8.85
C LEU A 92 -11.75 17.48 10.26
N GLY A 93 -11.14 18.05 11.29
CA GLY A 93 -11.46 17.71 12.69
C GLY A 93 -10.86 16.38 13.17
N GLY A 94 -9.72 15.96 12.64
CA GLY A 94 -8.98 14.77 13.11
C GLY A 94 -9.62 13.43 12.74
N VAL A 95 -10.58 13.45 11.82
CA VAL A 95 -11.27 12.26 11.33
C VAL A 95 -10.48 11.62 10.20
N TRP A 96 -10.62 10.31 10.02
CA TRP A 96 -10.01 9.60 8.90
C TRP A 96 -11.10 8.98 8.04
N TYR A 97 -10.90 9.04 6.72
CA TYR A 97 -11.82 8.44 5.75
C TYR A 97 -11.12 7.36 4.97
N MET A 98 -11.76 6.19 4.87
CA MET A 98 -11.37 5.10 4.00
C MET A 98 -12.13 5.18 2.68
N GLN A 99 -11.37 5.13 1.59
CA GLN A 99 -11.85 5.04 0.22
C GLN A 99 -11.40 3.69 -0.35
N VAL A 100 -12.32 2.95 -0.97
CA VAL A 100 -11.98 1.73 -1.72
C VAL A 100 -11.99 2.05 -3.21
N GLN A 101 -11.00 1.56 -3.94
CA GLN A 101 -10.93 1.75 -5.39
C GLN A 101 -12.18 1.15 -6.07
N GLY A 102 -12.84 1.94 -6.91
CA GLY A 102 -14.05 1.51 -7.63
C GLY A 102 -15.34 1.57 -6.80
N VAL A 103 -15.31 2.11 -5.58
CA VAL A 103 -16.48 2.37 -4.74
C VAL A 103 -16.63 3.87 -4.59
N ASN A 104 -17.81 4.45 -4.83
CA ASN A 104 -17.98 5.92 -4.70
C ASN A 104 -18.15 6.38 -3.25
N THR A 105 -18.53 5.47 -2.36
CA THR A 105 -18.72 5.74 -0.93
C THR A 105 -17.38 5.78 -0.21
N ARG A 106 -17.24 6.70 0.74
CA ARG A 106 -16.15 6.74 1.72
C ARG A 106 -16.72 6.52 3.11
N ALA A 107 -16.01 5.78 3.95
CA ALA A 107 -16.42 5.53 5.33
C ALA A 107 -15.45 6.19 6.30
N LYS A 108 -15.97 6.71 7.40
CA LYS A 108 -15.18 7.25 8.50
C LYS A 108 -14.63 6.10 9.31
N VAL A 109 -13.33 6.11 9.53
CA VAL A 109 -12.63 5.04 10.23
C VAL A 109 -11.76 5.58 11.34
N ARG A 110 -11.42 4.70 12.27
CA ARG A 110 -10.39 4.92 13.29
C ARG A 110 -9.39 3.79 13.24
N ARG A 111 -8.14 4.09 13.57
CA ARG A 111 -7.11 3.06 13.71
C ARG A 111 -7.34 2.28 15.01
N VAL A 112 -7.27 0.96 14.93
CA VAL A 112 -7.37 0.03 16.06
C VAL A 112 -6.02 -0.61 16.36
N LYS A 113 -5.20 -0.86 15.33
CA LYS A 113 -3.86 -1.46 15.44
C LYS A 113 -2.88 -0.83 14.45
#